data_AF-A0A494G9W7-F1
#
_entry.id   AF-A0A494G9W7-F1
#
_cell.length_a   1.000
_cell.length_b   1.000
_cell.length_c   1.000
_cell.angle_alpha   90.00
_cell.angle_beta   90.00
_cell.angle_gamma   90.00
#
_symmetry.space_group_name_H-M   'P 1'
#
loop_
_entity.id
_entity.type
_entity.pdbx_description
1 polymer ?
#
loop_
_entity_poly.entity_id
_entity_poly.type
_entity_poly.pdbx_seq_one_letter_code
_entity_poly.pdbx_strand_id
1 'polypeptide(L)'
;MRWGVAAGRKTMVATVVLLFVLSGPVKALNYMLMHGFLGFTMGSLWRLRTSWGASIFLCALARAVGALGYVILSSFLIGENILALITINIHASLSYILTSLGSPILPSMNFIYTLFGTLLLINCAFFVSLLHLLYAIFLTKFGMKANLRLPRWLAIAI
;
A
#
# COMPACT_ATOMS: atom_id res chain seq x y z
N MET A 1 -4.49 -11.33 -12.09
CA MET A 1 -5.53 -11.71 -11.10
C MET A 1 -6.50 -12.76 -11.63
N ARG A 2 -7.09 -12.63 -12.84
CA ARG A 2 -8.03 -13.64 -13.41
C ARG A 2 -7.46 -15.06 -13.57
N TRP A 3 -6.17 -15.19 -13.89
CA TRP A 3 -5.47 -16.49 -14.08
C TRP A 3 -4.74 -16.98 -12.82
N GLY A 4 -5.12 -16.47 -11.64
CA GLY A 4 -4.55 -16.86 -10.35
C GLY A 4 -3.15 -16.32 -10.05
N VAL A 5 -2.53 -16.91 -9.02
CA VAL A 5 -1.24 -16.49 -8.45
C VAL A 5 -0.08 -16.65 -9.43
N ALA A 6 -0.10 -17.72 -10.23
CA ALA A 6 0.95 -18.00 -11.20
C ALA A 6 1.06 -16.90 -12.26
N ALA A 7 -0.07 -16.38 -12.74
CA ALA A 7 -0.07 -15.25 -13.68
C ALA A 7 0.36 -13.95 -12.99
N GLY A 8 -0.09 -13.69 -11.76
CA GLY A 8 0.33 -12.51 -10.99
C GLY A 8 1.84 -12.47 -10.75
N ARG A 9 2.44 -13.62 -10.40
CA ARG A 9 3.89 -13.76 -10.25
C ARG A 9 4.62 -13.52 -11.56
N LYS A 10 4.17 -14.13 -12.66
CA LYS A 10 4.79 -13.96 -13.98
C LYS A 10 4.76 -12.50 -14.43
N THR A 11 3.63 -11.80 -14.26
CA THR A 11 3.53 -10.38 -14.59
C THR A 11 4.42 -9.52 -13.71
N MET A 12 4.45 -9.78 -12.39
CA MET A 12 5.33 -9.05 -11.47
C MET A 12 6.81 -9.22 -11.88
N VAL A 13 7.26 -10.45 -12.08
CA VAL A 13 8.65 -10.73 -12.47
C VAL A 13 8.98 -10.12 -13.82
N ALA A 14 8.08 -10.26 -14.81
CA ALA A 14 8.29 -9.67 -16.13
C ALA A 14 8.42 -8.14 -16.05
N THR A 15 7.53 -7.46 -15.33
CA THR A 15 7.60 -6.00 -15.18
C THR A 15 8.84 -5.56 -14.39
N VAL A 16 9.24 -6.28 -13.35
CA VAL A 16 10.47 -5.99 -12.59
C VAL A 16 11.70 -6.14 -13.48
N VAL A 17 11.80 -7.22 -14.27
CA VAL A 17 12.92 -7.44 -15.20
C VAL A 17 12.94 -6.36 -16.28
N LEU A 18 11.78 -6.00 -16.86
CA LEU A 18 11.69 -4.93 -17.84
C LEU A 18 12.14 -3.58 -17.25
N LEU A 19 11.66 -3.22 -16.07
CA LEU A 19 12.09 -2.00 -15.39
C LEU A 19 13.56 -2.03 -15.00
N PHE A 20 14.09 -3.20 -14.65
CA PHE A 20 15.51 -3.36 -14.33
C PHE A 20 16.38 -3.07 -15.55
N VAL A 21 16.04 -3.67 -16.69
CA VAL A 21 16.79 -3.51 -17.95
C VAL A 21 16.64 -2.10 -18.51
N LEU A 22 15.44 -1.53 -18.50
CA LEU A 22 15.16 -0.25 -19.17
C LEU A 22 15.44 0.98 -18.30
N SER A 23 15.24 0.86 -16.98
CA SER A 23 15.16 1.99 -16.05
C SER A 23 16.11 1.87 -14.86
N GLY A 24 16.88 0.78 -14.79
CA GLY A 24 17.86 0.53 -13.75
C GLY A 24 17.32 -0.14 -12.48
N PRO A 25 18.22 -0.58 -11.59
CA PRO A 25 17.90 -1.40 -10.43
C PRO A 25 16.98 -0.68 -9.43
N VAL A 26 17.16 0.63 -9.25
CA VAL A 26 16.42 1.42 -8.26
C VAL A 26 14.93 1.49 -8.61
N LYS A 27 14.59 1.76 -9.88
CA LYS A 27 13.20 1.81 -10.33
C LYS A 27 12.53 0.43 -10.29
N ALA A 28 13.26 -0.63 -10.63
CA ALA A 28 12.75 -1.99 -10.53
C ALA A 28 12.41 -2.39 -9.09
N LEU A 29 13.31 -2.10 -8.14
CA LEU A 29 13.08 -2.36 -6.71
C LEU A 29 11.94 -1.53 -6.16
N ASN A 30 11.86 -0.24 -6.53
CA ASN A 30 10.74 0.61 -6.13
C ASN A 30 9.39 0.03 -6.59
N TYR A 31 9.30 -0.37 -7.85
CA TYR A 31 8.09 -1.01 -8.37
C TYR A 31 7.77 -2.32 -7.64
N MET A 32 8.77 -3.16 -7.42
CA MET A 32 8.62 -4.44 -6.72
C MET A 32 8.02 -4.25 -5.31
N LEU A 33 8.56 -3.29 -4.54
CA LEU A 33 8.18 -3.03 -3.16
C LEU A 33 6.81 -2.33 -3.08
N MET A 34 6.60 -1.28 -3.86
CA MET A 34 5.36 -0.48 -3.79
C MET A 34 4.15 -1.15 -4.45
N HIS A 35 4.37 -1.92 -5.52
CA HIS A 35 3.29 -2.40 -6.38
C HIS A 35 3.31 -3.93 -6.56
N GLY A 36 4.48 -4.52 -6.76
CA GLY A 36 4.62 -5.96 -7.00
C GLY A 36 4.12 -6.82 -5.84
N PHE A 37 4.55 -6.49 -4.61
CA PHE A 37 4.13 -7.21 -3.41
C PHE A 37 2.61 -7.11 -3.15
N LEU A 38 2.02 -5.94 -3.36
CA LEU A 38 0.57 -5.73 -3.27
C LEU A 38 -0.19 -6.54 -4.34
N GLY A 39 0.28 -6.52 -5.59
CA GLY A 39 -0.34 -7.28 -6.68
C GLY A 39 -0.31 -8.79 -6.45
N PHE A 40 0.78 -9.30 -5.87
CA PHE A 40 0.92 -10.72 -5.51
C PHE A 40 0.00 -11.12 -4.35
N THR A 41 -0.02 -10.35 -3.27
CA THR A 41 -0.84 -10.63 -2.09
C THR A 41 -2.32 -10.59 -2.43
N MET A 42 -2.77 -9.56 -3.16
CA MET A 42 -4.15 -9.43 -3.59
C MET A 42 -4.58 -10.55 -4.56
N GLY A 43 -3.71 -10.91 -5.51
CA GLY A 43 -3.97 -12.04 -6.41
C GLY A 43 -4.07 -13.40 -5.69
N SER A 44 -3.34 -13.55 -4.59
CA SER A 44 -3.39 -14.76 -3.73
C SER A 44 -4.65 -14.81 -2.89
N LEU A 45 -4.99 -13.71 -2.20
CA LEU A 45 -6.18 -13.62 -1.34
C LEU A 45 -7.48 -13.80 -2.10
N TRP A 46 -7.53 -13.35 -3.36
CA TRP A 46 -8.66 -13.59 -4.24
C TRP A 46 -8.81 -15.02 -4.72
N ARG A 47 -7.70 -15.72 -4.97
CA ARG A 47 -7.76 -17.15 -5.30
C ARG A 47 -8.26 -17.95 -4.09
N LEU A 48 -7.88 -17.53 -2.89
CA LEU A 48 -8.32 -18.14 -1.63
C LEU A 48 -9.77 -17.78 -1.24
N ARG A 49 -10.47 -16.96 -2.05
CA ARG A 49 -11.84 -16.46 -1.78
C ARG A 49 -12.01 -15.89 -0.38
N THR A 50 -10.97 -15.20 0.11
CA THR A 50 -10.95 -14.56 1.43
C THR A 50 -12.11 -13.55 1.54
N SER A 51 -12.63 -13.33 2.75
CA SER A 51 -13.64 -12.30 2.97
C SER A 51 -13.12 -10.91 2.55
N TRP A 52 -14.01 -10.07 2.01
CA TRP A 52 -13.64 -8.76 1.46
C TRP A 52 -12.86 -7.88 2.45
N GLY A 53 -13.33 -7.79 3.70
CA GLY A 53 -12.68 -7.02 4.75
C GLY A 53 -11.29 -7.56 5.12
N ALA A 54 -11.15 -8.88 5.29
CA ALA A 54 -9.85 -9.48 5.61
C ALA A 54 -8.86 -9.34 4.43
N SER A 55 -9.34 -9.42 3.18
CA SER A 55 -8.53 -9.18 1.99
C SER A 55 -7.98 -7.75 1.97
N ILE A 56 -8.81 -6.75 2.27
CA ILE A 56 -8.39 -5.35 2.35
C ILE A 56 -7.35 -5.15 3.46
N PHE A 57 -7.61 -5.67 4.66
CA PHE A 57 -6.70 -5.53 5.79
C PHE A 57 -5.32 -6.14 5.51
N LEU A 58 -5.28 -7.38 4.99
CA LEU A 58 -4.02 -8.05 4.67
C LEU A 58 -3.27 -7.38 3.51
N CYS A 59 -3.99 -6.90 2.48
CA CYS A 59 -3.38 -6.14 1.39
C CYS A 59 -2.87 -4.77 1.86
N ALA A 60 -3.56 -4.11 2.79
CA ALA A 60 -3.13 -2.83 3.36
C ALA A 60 -1.85 -3.01 4.19
N LEU A 61 -1.77 -4.08 4.99
CA LEU A 61 -0.55 -4.44 5.72
C LEU A 61 0.60 -4.74 4.75
N ALA A 62 0.33 -5.50 3.69
CA ALA A 62 1.32 -5.80 2.66
C ALA A 62 1.86 -4.52 1.99
N ARG A 63 0.97 -3.57 1.67
CA ARG A 63 1.36 -2.27 1.13
C ARG A 63 2.16 -1.43 2.12
N ALA A 64 1.80 -1.43 3.41
CA ALA A 64 2.53 -0.72 4.45
C ALA A 64 3.96 -1.27 4.60
N VAL A 65 4.13 -2.60 4.59
CA VAL A 65 5.45 -3.25 4.59
C VAL A 65 6.25 -2.86 3.34
N GLY A 66 5.63 -2.85 2.16
CA GLY A 66 6.26 -2.40 0.92
C GLY A 66 6.73 -0.93 0.98
N ALA A 67 5.91 -0.04 1.54
CA ALA A 67 6.25 1.37 1.71
C ALA A 67 7.40 1.58 2.71
N LEU A 68 7.38 0.87 3.84
CA LEU A 68 8.48 0.90 4.81
C LEU A 68 9.77 0.34 4.22
N GLY A 69 9.69 -0.79 3.50
CA GLY A 69 10.83 -1.37 2.79
C GLY A 69 11.42 -0.41 1.77
N TYR A 70 10.58 0.34 1.06
CA TYR A 70 11.03 1.40 0.15
C TYR A 70 11.78 2.51 0.89
N VAL A 71 11.25 3.00 2.02
CA VAL A 71 11.94 4.03 2.82
C VAL A 71 13.29 3.55 3.34
N ILE A 72 13.37 2.30 3.82
CA ILE A 72 14.63 1.70 4.29
C ILE A 72 15.63 1.57 3.13
N LEU A 73 15.18 1.06 1.99
CA LEU A 73 16.02 0.93 0.80
C LEU A 73 16.53 2.31 0.34
N SER A 74 15.66 3.30 0.25
CA SER A 74 16.04 4.67 -0.10
C SER A 74 17.02 5.26 0.91
N SER A 75 16.84 4.98 2.21
CA SER A 75 17.79 5.41 3.26
C SER A 75 19.18 4.82 3.03
N PHE A 76 19.24 3.53 2.68
CA PHE A 76 20.50 2.87 2.35
C PHE A 76 21.15 3.45 1.08
N LEU A 77 20.37 3.72 0.02
CA LEU A 77 20.90 4.26 -1.23
C LEU A 77 21.42 5.68 -1.11
N ILE A 78 20.73 6.52 -0.32
CA ILE A 78 21.08 7.93 -0.14
C ILE A 78 22.17 8.09 0.93
N GLY A 79 22.37 7.10 1.79
CA GLY A 79 23.34 7.17 2.90
C GLY A 79 22.84 7.99 4.10
N GLU A 80 21.55 8.32 4.12
CA GLU A 80 20.91 9.10 5.18
C GLU A 80 19.73 8.34 5.81
N ASN A 81 19.43 8.63 7.07
CA ASN A 81 18.24 8.08 7.72
C ASN A 81 17.00 8.87 7.34
N ILE A 82 16.41 8.54 6.20
CA ILE A 82 15.23 9.24 5.66
C ILE A 82 14.03 9.09 6.60
N LEU A 83 13.87 7.95 7.27
CA LEU A 83 12.79 7.77 8.24
C LEU A 83 12.92 8.77 9.39
N ALA A 84 14.12 8.92 9.96
CA ALA A 84 14.39 9.92 10.99
C ALA A 84 14.12 11.32 10.46
N LEU A 85 14.59 11.64 9.26
CA LEU A 85 14.38 12.94 8.62
C LEU A 85 12.89 13.26 8.45
N ILE A 86 12.10 12.31 7.96
CA ILE A 86 10.64 12.43 7.84
C ILE A 86 10.01 12.70 9.21
N THR A 87 10.37 11.92 10.24
CA THR A 87 9.76 12.08 11.58
C THR A 87 10.13 13.38 12.26
N ILE A 88 11.36 13.88 12.10
CA ILE A 88 11.77 15.18 12.63
C ILE A 88 11.01 16.31 11.94
N ASN A 89 10.84 16.23 10.61
CA ASN A 89 10.05 17.21 9.87
C ASN A 89 8.57 17.20 10.26
N ILE A 90 7.98 16.03 10.51
CA ILE A 90 6.60 15.90 11.00
C ILE A 90 6.48 16.49 12.40
N HIS A 91 7.41 16.17 13.30
CA HIS A 91 7.45 16.74 14.65
C HIS A 91 7.50 18.28 14.59
N ALA A 92 8.42 18.85 13.81
CA ALA A 92 8.56 20.30 13.69
C ALA A 92 7.30 20.96 13.12
N SER A 93 6.72 20.39 12.06
CA SER A 93 5.50 20.89 11.43
C SER A 93 4.30 20.81 12.38
N LEU A 94 4.15 19.70 13.10
CA LEU A 94 3.06 19.52 14.06
C LEU A 94 3.19 20.48 15.24
N SER A 95 4.40 20.64 15.79
CA SER A 95 4.68 21.61 16.84
C SER A 95 4.36 23.04 16.41
N TYR A 96 4.67 23.40 15.15
CA TYR A 96 4.31 24.70 14.59
C TYR A 96 2.79 24.90 14.51
N ILE A 97 2.05 23.89 14.02
CA ILE A 97 0.58 23.92 13.93
C ILE A 97 -0.06 23.99 15.32
N LEU A 98 0.45 23.24 16.30
CA LEU A 98 -0.08 23.27 17.67
C LEU A 98 0.16 24.64 18.32
N THR A 99 1.34 25.22 18.10
CA THR A 99 1.68 26.55 18.60
C THR A 99 0.81 27.63 17.96
N SER A 100 0.54 27.54 16.65
CA SER A 100 -0.34 28.49 15.96
C SER A 100 -1.81 28.39 16.41
N LEU A 101 -2.23 27.22 16.89
CA LEU A 101 -3.53 27.00 17.52
C LEU A 101 -3.57 27.39 19.02
N GLY A 102 -2.48 27.93 19.57
CA GLY A 102 -2.38 28.37 20.97
C GLY A 102 -2.19 27.24 21.99
N SER A 103 -1.85 26.02 21.54
CA SER A 103 -1.63 24.87 22.40
C SER A 103 -0.14 24.73 22.76
N PRO A 104 0.25 24.71 24.05
CA PRO A 104 1.65 24.54 24.48
C PRO A 104 2.10 23.06 24.48
N ILE A 105 1.34 22.16 23.84
CA ILE A 105 1.65 20.73 23.84
C ILE A 105 2.82 20.46 22.90
N LEU A 106 3.95 20.01 23.47
CA LEU A 106 5.07 19.49 22.70
C LEU A 106 4.83 18.00 22.38
N PRO A 107 4.61 17.61 21.11
CA PRO A 107 4.34 16.23 20.75
C PRO A 107 5.56 15.34 21.01
N SER A 108 5.40 14.25 21.77
CA SER A 108 6.49 13.30 22.01
C SER A 108 6.85 12.54 20.73
N MET A 109 8.11 12.05 20.60
CA MET A 109 8.49 11.28 19.42
C MET A 109 7.71 9.97 19.26
N ASN A 110 7.35 9.31 20.37
CA ASN A 110 6.48 8.13 20.33
C ASN A 110 5.12 8.46 19.71
N PHE A 111 4.54 9.62 20.05
CA PHE A 111 3.30 10.08 19.45
C PHE A 111 3.47 10.28 17.93
N ILE A 112 4.56 10.90 17.48
CA ILE A 112 4.86 11.09 16.06
C ILE A 112 4.98 9.76 15.30
N TYR A 113 5.68 8.77 15.86
CA TYR A 113 5.77 7.43 15.25
C TYR A 113 4.40 6.77 15.14
N THR A 114 3.56 6.86 16.17
CA THR A 114 2.20 6.31 16.12
C THR A 114 1.31 7.05 15.11
N LEU A 115 1.43 8.38 15.02
CA LEU A 115 0.71 9.19 14.04
C LEU A 115 1.12 8.83 12.61
N PHE A 116 2.43 8.73 12.35
CA PHE A 116 2.94 8.32 11.05
C PHE A 116 2.46 6.91 10.66
N GLY A 117 2.56 5.95 11.57
CA GLY A 117 2.13 4.57 11.34
C GLY A 117 0.62 4.46 11.08
N THR A 118 -0.20 5.18 11.85
CA THR A 118 -1.65 5.19 11.66
C THR A 118 -2.05 5.85 10.35
N LEU A 119 -1.49 7.01 10.00
CA LEU A 119 -1.74 7.67 8.73
C LEU A 119 -1.30 6.81 7.54
N LEU A 120 -0.15 6.13 7.64
CA LEU A 120 0.32 5.19 6.63
C LEU A 120 -0.67 4.03 6.44
N LEU A 121 -1.14 3.42 7.54
CA LEU A 121 -2.12 2.34 7.49
C LEU A 121 -3.46 2.79 6.90
N ILE A 122 -3.95 3.96 7.30
CA ILE A 122 -5.17 4.55 6.76
C ILE A 122 -5.02 4.78 5.24
N ASN A 123 -3.91 5.37 4.80
CA ASN A 123 -3.62 5.57 3.37
C ASN A 123 -3.63 4.24 2.60
N CYS A 124 -2.95 3.22 3.15
CA CYS A 124 -2.90 1.91 2.54
C CYS A 124 -4.29 1.26 2.47
N ALA A 125 -5.08 1.37 3.53
CA ALA A 125 -6.44 0.83 3.59
C ALA A 125 -7.36 1.49 2.55
N PHE A 126 -7.34 2.82 2.43
CA PHE A 126 -8.13 3.54 1.43
C PHE A 126 -7.73 3.14 0.01
N PHE A 127 -6.43 3.14 -0.30
CA PHE A 127 -5.93 2.77 -1.61
C PHE A 127 -6.37 1.36 -2.02
N VAL A 128 -6.20 0.38 -1.11
CA VAL A 128 -6.56 -1.01 -1.35
C VAL A 128 -8.08 -1.18 -1.48
N SER A 129 -8.86 -0.46 -0.68
CA SER A 129 -10.33 -0.48 -0.75
C SER A 129 -10.83 0.04 -2.09
N LEU A 130 -10.28 1.15 -2.58
CA LEU A 130 -10.59 1.70 -3.90
C LEU A 130 -10.22 0.70 -5.00
N LEU A 131 -9.08 0.03 -4.89
CA LEU A 131 -8.65 -0.95 -5.88
C LEU A 131 -9.56 -2.19 -5.91
N HIS A 132 -10.03 -2.66 -4.74
CA HIS A 132 -11.03 -3.72 -4.64
C HIS A 132 -12.37 -3.29 -5.24
N LEU A 133 -12.83 -2.07 -4.96
CA LEU A 133 -14.08 -1.53 -5.49
C LEU A 133 -14.04 -1.38 -7.01
N LEU A 134 -13.00 -0.72 -7.52
CA LEU A 134 -12.80 -0.49 -8.95
C LEU A 134 -12.79 -1.82 -9.72
N TYR A 135 -12.12 -2.83 -9.18
CA TYR A 135 -12.06 -4.13 -9.83
C TYR A 135 -13.37 -4.91 -9.77
N ALA A 136 -14.10 -4.82 -8.65
CA ALA A 136 -15.44 -5.39 -8.54
C ALA A 136 -16.36 -4.83 -9.63
N ILE A 137 -16.35 -3.50 -9.83
CA ILE A 137 -17.13 -2.82 -10.87
C ILE A 137 -16.67 -3.21 -12.28
N PHE A 138 -15.36 -3.25 -12.54
CA PHE A 138 -14.88 -3.62 -13.87
C PHE A 138 -15.27 -5.05 -14.23
N LEU A 139 -15.05 -6.02 -13.34
CA LEU A 139 -15.38 -7.41 -13.62
C LEU A 139 -16.86 -7.60 -13.92
N THR A 140 -17.74 -6.97 -13.16
CA THR A 140 -19.19 -7.09 -13.34
C THR A 140 -19.64 -6.42 -14.63
N LYS A 141 -19.10 -5.25 -14.98
CA LYS A 141 -19.37 -4.59 -16.27
C LYS A 141 -18.90 -5.41 -17.48
N PHE A 142 -17.82 -6.18 -17.34
CA PHE A 142 -17.36 -7.12 -18.36
C PHE A 142 -18.07 -8.49 -18.33
N GLY A 143 -19.13 -8.67 -17.52
CA GLY A 143 -19.89 -9.91 -17.44
C GLY A 143 -19.12 -11.08 -16.80
N MET A 144 -18.01 -10.81 -16.11
CA MET A 144 -17.17 -11.82 -15.49
C MET A 144 -17.51 -11.99 -14.01
N LYS A 145 -17.55 -13.25 -13.55
CA LYS A 145 -17.80 -13.56 -12.12
C LYS A 145 -16.62 -13.11 -11.27
N ALA A 146 -16.87 -12.22 -10.31
CA ALA A 146 -15.91 -11.92 -9.25
C ALA A 146 -15.75 -13.16 -8.36
N ASN A 147 -14.53 -13.72 -8.32
CA ASN A 147 -14.22 -14.87 -7.46
C ASN A 147 -14.18 -14.51 -5.96
N LEU A 148 -14.29 -13.24 -5.61
CA LEU A 148 -14.30 -12.76 -4.23
C LEU A 148 -15.73 -12.68 -3.69
N ARG A 149 -15.92 -13.00 -2.40
CA ARG A 149 -17.18 -12.74 -1.69
C ARG A 149 -17.38 -11.23 -1.55
N LEU A 150 -18.16 -10.65 -2.45
CA LEU A 150 -18.56 -9.24 -2.43
C LEU A 150 -19.39 -8.95 -1.16
N PRO A 151 -19.21 -7.78 -0.53
CA PRO A 151 -20.06 -7.36 0.56
C PRO A 151 -21.48 -7.08 0.04
N ARG A 152 -22.50 -7.34 0.87
CA ARG A 152 -23.91 -7.27 0.48
C ARG A 152 -24.30 -5.92 -0.13
N TRP A 153 -23.82 -4.81 0.44
CA TRP A 153 -24.10 -3.46 -0.07
C TRP A 153 -23.61 -3.27 -1.51
N LEU A 154 -22.46 -3.85 -1.87
CA LEU A 154 -21.88 -3.72 -3.19
C LEU A 154 -22.56 -4.67 -4.19
N ALA A 155 -23.00 -5.84 -3.73
CA ALA A 155 -23.75 -6.78 -4.55
C ALA A 155 -25.17 -6.28 -4.90
N ILE A 156 -25.73 -5.36 -4.11
CA ILE A 156 -27.03 -4.73 -4.40
C ILE A 156 -26.87 -3.56 -5.38
N ALA A 157 -25.72 -2.89 -5.37
CA ALA A 157 -25.48 -1.68 -6.16
C ALA A 157 -24.98 -1.95 -7.59
N ILE A 158 -24.64 -3.19 -7.93
CA ILE A 158 -24.04 -3.61 -9.20
C ILE A 158 -24.93 -4.67 -9.84
#